data_AF-A0A7J8UBZ6-F1
#
_entry.id   AF-A0A7J8UBZ6-F1
#
_cell.length_a   1.000
_cell.length_b   1.000
_cell.length_c   1.000
_cell.angle_alpha   90.00
_cell.angle_beta   90.00
_cell.angle_gamma   90.00
#
_symmetry.space_group_name_H-M   'P 1'
#
loop_
_entity.id
_entity.type
_entity.pdbx_description
1 polymer ?
#
loop_
_entity_poly.entity_id
_entity_poly.type
_entity_poly.pdbx_seq_one_letter_code
_entity_poly.pdbx_strand_id
1 'polypeptide(L)'
;MMSKKASNCAICDNSNRASICAVCVNYRLNEYNSLLKSLKNHRDLLYSKLNELIAAKGKADDQLNWRVRQSEKLTNLKEKLRRSKEQLAQGKVKIERVSHELKVKYGVLKSARGTLEKNRVEKLEKFYPNLICTQSLGHMAITSERLHKQSVVIKQICKLFPQRRVHLDEERRDGSSGQYDLICNARLPRGLDPHSVPSEELAASLGYMVQLLNLVVHNLAAPALHNSGFA
;
A
#
# COMPACT_ATOMS: atom_id res chain seq x y z
N MET A 1 -47.79 41.16 -91.24
CA MET A 1 -48.39 41.88 -92.38
C MET A 1 -48.49 43.36 -91.98
N MET A 2 -47.49 44.18 -92.31
CA MET A 2 -47.51 45.61 -91.96
C MET A 2 -48.37 46.34 -92.99
N SER A 3 -49.57 46.76 -92.60
CA SER A 3 -50.39 47.66 -93.41
C SER A 3 -49.61 48.94 -93.68
N LYS A 4 -49.45 49.31 -94.96
CA LYS A 4 -48.91 50.61 -95.37
C LYS A 4 -49.78 51.71 -94.76
N LYS A 5 -49.37 52.29 -93.61
CA LYS A 5 -49.97 53.53 -93.12
C LYS A 5 -49.63 54.65 -94.12
N ALA A 6 -50.67 55.29 -94.65
CA ALA A 6 -50.58 56.38 -95.61
C ALA A 6 -49.70 57.52 -95.06
N SER A 7 -48.89 58.12 -95.92
CA SER A 7 -48.07 59.27 -95.56
C SER A 7 -48.91 60.55 -95.65
N ASN A 8 -49.15 61.24 -94.52
CA ASN A 8 -49.93 62.48 -94.48
C ASN A 8 -49.25 63.71 -95.15
N CYS A 9 -48.36 63.52 -96.13
CA CYS A 9 -47.63 64.60 -96.79
C CYS A 9 -47.77 64.50 -98.31
N ALA A 10 -48.28 65.56 -98.94
CA ALA A 10 -48.55 65.65 -100.38
C ALA A 10 -47.33 65.35 -101.27
N ILE A 11 -46.11 65.65 -100.80
CA ILE A 11 -44.85 65.39 -101.53
C ILE A 11 -44.54 63.89 -101.55
N CYS A 12 -44.75 63.23 -100.41
CA CYS A 12 -44.44 61.82 -100.25
C CYS A 12 -45.54 60.92 -100.87
N ASP A 13 -46.81 61.35 -100.86
CA ASP A 13 -47.95 60.66 -101.50
C ASP A 13 -47.83 60.60 -103.03
N ASN A 14 -47.40 61.68 -103.70
CA ASN A 14 -47.25 61.72 -105.15
C ASN A 14 -46.11 60.85 -105.70
N SER A 15 -45.17 60.46 -104.85
CA SER A 15 -43.95 59.74 -105.27
C SER A 15 -44.09 58.21 -105.31
N ASN A 16 -45.21 57.65 -104.81
CA ASN A 16 -45.49 56.20 -104.71
C ASN A 16 -44.36 55.34 -104.08
N ARG A 17 -43.38 55.97 -103.42
CA ARG A 17 -42.21 55.34 -102.78
C ARG A 17 -42.27 55.56 -101.26
N ALA A 18 -41.46 54.80 -100.51
CA ALA A 18 -41.35 54.97 -99.07
C ALA A 18 -40.97 56.43 -98.73
N SER A 19 -41.55 56.98 -97.67
CA SER A 19 -41.35 58.35 -97.17
C SER A 19 -39.96 58.93 -97.48
N ILE A 20 -39.85 59.84 -98.46
CA ILE A 20 -38.56 60.38 -98.95
C ILE A 20 -38.30 61.81 -98.42
N CYS A 21 -39.37 62.54 -98.15
CA CYS A 21 -39.33 63.90 -97.61
C CYS A 21 -38.91 63.87 -96.12
N ALA A 22 -38.05 64.81 -95.71
CA ALA A 22 -37.48 64.86 -94.36
C ALA A 22 -38.54 64.79 -93.24
N VAL A 23 -39.71 65.41 -93.45
CA VAL A 23 -40.83 65.39 -92.52
C VAL A 23 -41.38 63.97 -92.30
N CYS A 24 -41.63 63.19 -93.36
CA CYS A 24 -42.17 61.84 -93.22
C CYS A 24 -41.12 60.82 -92.75
N VAL A 25 -39.85 61.00 -93.13
CA VAL A 25 -38.74 60.21 -92.59
C VAL A 25 -38.63 60.42 -91.08
N ASN A 26 -38.63 61.67 -90.63
CA ASN A 26 -38.59 62.00 -89.21
C ASN A 26 -39.83 61.50 -88.45
N TYR A 27 -41.02 61.53 -89.06
CA TYR A 27 -42.23 60.96 -88.48
C TYR A 27 -42.10 59.43 -88.26
N ARG A 28 -41.69 58.69 -89.29
CA ARG A 28 -41.47 57.23 -89.21
C ARG A 28 -40.36 56.87 -88.21
N LEU A 29 -39.26 57.62 -88.22
CA LEU A 29 -38.18 57.46 -87.25
C LEU A 29 -38.67 57.72 -85.83
N ASN A 30 -39.53 58.72 -85.61
CA ASN A 30 -40.15 58.94 -84.31
C ASN A 30 -41.10 57.81 -83.89
N GLU A 31 -41.91 57.25 -84.80
CA GLU A 31 -42.74 56.07 -84.51
C GLU A 31 -41.88 54.83 -84.15
N TYR A 32 -40.81 54.57 -84.89
CA TYR A 32 -39.91 53.46 -84.55
C TYR A 32 -39.17 53.72 -83.24
N ASN A 33 -38.73 54.95 -82.99
CA ASN A 33 -38.08 55.34 -81.73
C ASN A 33 -39.04 55.21 -80.54
N SER A 34 -40.32 55.59 -80.69
CA SER A 34 -41.32 55.43 -79.62
C SER A 34 -41.61 53.95 -79.35
N LEU A 35 -41.72 53.12 -80.39
CA LEU A 35 -41.88 51.67 -80.25
C LEU A 35 -40.65 51.02 -79.59
N LEU A 36 -39.43 51.39 -80.00
CA LEU A 36 -38.18 50.93 -79.40
C LEU A 36 -38.08 51.32 -77.92
N LYS A 37 -38.46 52.56 -77.58
CA LYS A 37 -38.54 53.00 -76.18
C LYS A 37 -39.57 52.19 -75.39
N SER A 38 -40.74 51.92 -75.96
CA SER A 38 -41.77 51.09 -75.31
C SER A 38 -41.27 49.65 -75.07
N LEU A 39 -40.65 49.02 -76.06
CA LEU A 39 -40.10 47.66 -75.94
C LEU A 39 -38.94 47.61 -74.95
N LYS A 40 -38.06 48.61 -74.97
CA LYS A 40 -36.98 48.75 -73.98
C LYS A 40 -37.55 48.84 -72.57
N ASN A 41 -38.53 49.72 -72.34
CA ASN A 41 -39.17 49.87 -71.04
C ASN A 41 -39.85 48.58 -70.58
N HIS A 42 -40.52 47.86 -71.48
CA HIS A 42 -41.14 46.58 -71.16
C HIS A 42 -40.11 45.51 -70.79
N ARG A 43 -39.02 45.43 -71.55
CA ARG A 43 -37.91 44.51 -71.26
C ARG A 43 -37.26 44.84 -69.92
N ASP A 44 -36.99 46.11 -69.66
CA ASP A 44 -36.35 46.56 -68.42
C ASP A 44 -37.27 46.30 -67.21
N LEU A 45 -38.60 46.45 -67.37
CA LEU A 45 -39.60 46.03 -66.37
C LEU A 45 -39.55 44.52 -66.09
N LEU A 46 -39.50 43.69 -67.14
CA LEU A 46 -39.42 42.23 -66.99
C LEU A 46 -38.12 41.80 -66.29
N TYR A 47 -36.99 42.43 -66.64
CA TYR A 47 -35.72 42.17 -65.95
C TYR A 47 -35.77 42.57 -64.48
N SER A 48 -36.34 43.73 -64.16
CA SER A 48 -36.52 44.15 -62.76
C SER A 48 -37.33 43.12 -61.99
N LYS A 49 -38.47 42.69 -62.55
CA LYS A 49 -39.34 41.68 -61.92
C LYS A 49 -38.65 40.33 -61.76
N LEU A 50 -37.89 39.88 -62.77
CA LEU A 50 -37.13 38.63 -62.69
C LEU A 50 -36.05 38.71 -61.61
N ASN A 51 -35.31 39.82 -61.54
CA ASN A 51 -34.29 40.04 -60.52
C ASN A 51 -34.88 40.03 -59.10
N GLU A 52 -36.04 40.67 -58.90
CA GLU A 52 -36.76 40.63 -57.63
C GLU A 52 -37.17 39.20 -57.24
N LEU A 53 -37.70 38.42 -58.18
CA LEU A 53 -38.09 37.03 -57.93
C LEU A 53 -36.89 36.13 -57.62
N ILE A 54 -35.76 36.31 -58.32
CA ILE A 54 -34.52 35.57 -58.04
C ILE A 54 -33.99 35.93 -56.65
N ALA A 55 -33.97 37.22 -56.30
CA ALA A 55 -33.54 37.67 -54.99
C ALA A 55 -34.44 37.14 -53.86
N ALA A 56 -35.76 37.11 -54.08
CA ALA A 56 -36.72 36.54 -53.14
C ALA A 56 -36.50 35.03 -52.95
N LYS A 57 -36.27 34.29 -54.05
CA LYS A 57 -35.96 32.86 -53.99
C LYS A 57 -34.66 32.58 -53.25
N GLY A 58 -33.59 33.34 -53.53
CA GLY A 58 -32.31 33.21 -52.83
C GLY A 58 -32.46 33.37 -51.32
N LYS A 59 -33.20 34.40 -50.87
CA LYS A 59 -33.51 34.61 -49.45
C LYS A 59 -34.30 33.45 -48.82
N ALA A 60 -35.26 32.88 -49.56
CA ALA A 60 -36.04 31.74 -49.09
C ALA A 60 -35.19 30.47 -48.97
N ASP A 61 -34.32 30.19 -49.93
CA ASP A 61 -33.40 29.06 -49.92
C ASP A 61 -32.37 29.19 -48.77
N ASP A 62 -31.84 30.39 -48.53
CA ASP A 62 -30.95 30.67 -47.40
C ASP A 62 -31.65 30.41 -46.05
N GLN A 63 -32.91 30.85 -45.92
CA GLN A 63 -33.69 30.61 -44.70
C GLN A 63 -34.00 29.12 -44.50
N LEU A 64 -34.26 28.37 -45.57
CA LEU A 64 -34.45 26.93 -45.51
C LEU A 64 -33.14 26.23 -45.09
N ASN A 65 -32.04 26.55 -45.75
CA ASN A 65 -30.71 26.00 -45.45
C ASN A 65 -30.29 26.29 -44.01
N TRP A 66 -30.56 27.51 -43.52
CA TRP A 66 -30.31 27.87 -42.13
C TRP A 66 -31.12 26.98 -41.18
N ARG A 67 -32.41 26.78 -41.42
CA ARG A 67 -33.26 25.90 -40.61
C ARG A 67 -32.76 24.45 -40.58
N VAL A 68 -32.37 23.90 -41.74
CA VAL A 68 -31.81 22.54 -41.82
C VAL A 68 -30.53 22.45 -40.99
N ARG A 69 -29.57 23.36 -41.18
CA ARG A 69 -28.31 23.38 -40.41
C ARG A 69 -28.53 23.50 -38.90
N GLN A 70 -29.50 24.30 -38.47
CA GLN A 70 -29.84 24.41 -37.05
C GLN A 70 -30.47 23.13 -36.51
N SER A 71 -31.36 22.49 -37.27
CA SER A 71 -31.96 21.21 -36.88
C SER A 71 -30.93 20.09 -36.74
N GLU A 72 -29.95 20.04 -37.65
CA GLU A 72 -28.85 19.09 -37.62
C GLU A 72 -27.91 19.33 -36.41
N LYS A 73 -27.59 20.60 -36.11
CA LYS A 73 -26.83 20.94 -34.90
C LYS A 73 -27.57 20.51 -33.64
N LEU A 74 -28.88 20.77 -33.56
CA LEU A 74 -29.68 20.42 -32.40
C LEU A 74 -29.75 18.90 -32.18
N THR A 75 -29.95 18.13 -33.26
CA THR A 75 -30.00 16.66 -33.19
C THR A 75 -28.65 16.07 -32.76
N ASN A 76 -27.54 16.57 -33.31
CA ASN A 76 -26.20 16.18 -32.90
C ASN A 76 -25.90 16.48 -31.42
N LEU A 77 -26.32 17.65 -30.92
CA LEU A 77 -26.16 18.00 -29.52
C LEU A 77 -27.01 17.12 -28.60
N LYS A 78 -28.26 16.83 -28.98
CA LYS A 78 -29.14 15.90 -28.23
C LYS A 78 -28.53 14.51 -28.14
N GLU A 79 -27.95 14.02 -29.23
CA GLU A 79 -27.32 12.70 -29.26
C GLU A 79 -26.06 12.64 -28.38
N LYS A 80 -25.20 13.67 -28.44
CA LYS A 80 -24.03 13.78 -27.55
C LYS A 80 -24.44 13.81 -26.09
N LEU A 81 -25.49 14.57 -25.76
CA LEU A 81 -26.02 14.64 -24.40
C LEU A 81 -26.55 13.28 -23.93
N ARG A 82 -27.27 12.55 -24.79
CA ARG A 82 -27.77 11.21 -24.50
C ARG A 82 -26.63 10.25 -24.15
N ARG A 83 -25.61 10.16 -25.01
CA ARG A 83 -24.44 9.30 -24.78
C ARG A 83 -23.70 9.66 -23.49
N SER A 84 -23.51 10.95 -23.23
CA SER A 84 -22.86 11.42 -22.00
C SER A 84 -23.65 11.03 -20.75
N LYS A 85 -25.00 11.14 -20.78
CA LYS A 85 -25.86 10.70 -19.68
C LYS A 85 -25.78 9.18 -19.45
N GLU A 86 -25.78 8.38 -20.51
CA GLU A 86 -25.64 6.93 -20.42
C GLU A 86 -24.29 6.53 -19.83
N GLN A 87 -23.19 7.14 -20.27
CA GLN A 87 -21.86 6.92 -19.72
C GLN A 87 -21.78 7.30 -18.24
N LEU A 88 -22.38 8.43 -17.85
CA LEU A 88 -22.43 8.87 -16.46
C LEU A 88 -23.22 7.88 -15.60
N ALA A 89 -24.38 7.39 -16.08
CA ALA A 89 -25.17 6.40 -15.37
C ALA A 89 -24.40 5.09 -15.17
N GLN A 90 -23.72 4.60 -16.22
CA GLN A 90 -22.86 3.41 -16.12
C GLN A 90 -21.70 3.62 -15.14
N GLY A 91 -21.07 4.80 -15.16
CA GLY A 91 -19.99 5.16 -14.23
C GLY A 91 -20.46 5.14 -12.77
N LYS A 92 -21.64 5.70 -12.48
CA LYS A 92 -22.23 5.69 -11.13
C LYS A 92 -22.47 4.27 -10.62
N VAL A 93 -23.07 3.41 -11.43
CA VAL A 93 -23.33 2.00 -11.06
C VAL A 93 -22.01 1.25 -10.79
N LYS A 94 -20.96 1.50 -11.59
CA LYS A 94 -19.63 0.92 -11.36
C LYS A 94 -19.03 1.38 -10.03
N ILE A 95 -19.10 2.67 -9.73
CA ILE A 95 -18.58 3.23 -8.47
C ILE A 95 -19.33 2.62 -7.27
N GLU A 96 -20.66 2.55 -7.33
CA GLU A 96 -21.47 1.95 -6.27
C GLU A 96 -21.09 0.49 -6.04
N ARG A 97 -20.96 -0.31 -7.10
CA ARG A 97 -20.54 -1.71 -6.99
C ARG A 97 -19.18 -1.86 -6.30
N VAL A 98 -18.18 -1.12 -6.77
CA VAL A 98 -16.81 -1.17 -6.21
C VAL A 98 -16.81 -0.69 -4.75
N SER A 99 -17.57 0.36 -4.42
CA SER A 99 -17.71 0.86 -3.06
C SER A 99 -18.30 -0.20 -2.10
N HIS A 100 -19.35 -0.90 -2.53
CA HIS A 100 -19.93 -2.00 -1.76
C HIS A 100 -18.93 -3.14 -1.55
N GLU A 101 -18.23 -3.56 -2.60
CA GLU A 101 -17.21 -4.62 -2.53
C GLU A 101 -16.08 -4.23 -1.55
N LEU A 102 -15.60 -2.99 -1.63
CA LEU A 102 -14.57 -2.48 -0.75
C LEU A 102 -15.02 -2.46 0.72
N LYS A 103 -16.28 -2.06 0.98
CA LYS A 103 -16.87 -2.07 2.31
C LYS A 103 -16.94 -3.47 2.91
N VAL A 104 -17.30 -4.47 2.11
CA VAL A 104 -17.29 -5.88 2.53
C VAL A 104 -15.88 -6.35 2.87
N LYS A 105 -14.90 -6.10 1.98
CA LYS A 105 -13.49 -6.44 2.20
C LYS A 105 -12.93 -5.80 3.48
N TYR A 106 -13.25 -4.54 3.71
CA TYR A 106 -12.84 -3.82 4.92
C TYR A 106 -13.47 -4.43 6.19
N GLY A 107 -14.74 -4.85 6.14
CA GLY A 107 -15.40 -5.55 7.24
C GLY A 107 -14.68 -6.84 7.63
N VAL A 108 -14.33 -7.67 6.65
CA VAL A 108 -13.56 -8.92 6.85
C VAL A 108 -12.19 -8.62 7.47
N LEU A 109 -11.47 -7.63 6.92
CA LEU A 109 -10.15 -7.25 7.42
C LEU A 109 -10.21 -6.78 8.88
N LYS A 110 -11.21 -5.98 9.23
CA LYS A 110 -11.43 -5.49 10.59
C LYS A 110 -11.71 -6.66 11.56
N SER A 111 -12.51 -7.63 11.14
CA SER A 111 -12.79 -8.84 11.93
C SER A 111 -11.52 -9.67 12.15
N ALA A 112 -10.76 -9.94 11.08
CA ALA A 112 -9.51 -10.70 11.15
C ALA A 112 -8.50 -10.05 12.10
N ARG A 113 -8.36 -8.71 12.03
CA ARG A 113 -7.51 -7.95 12.93
C ARG A 113 -7.94 -8.10 14.39
N GLY A 114 -9.24 -8.00 14.68
CA GLY A 114 -9.77 -8.18 16.03
C GLY A 114 -9.50 -9.58 16.59
N THR A 115 -9.62 -10.63 15.79
CA THR A 115 -9.26 -12.00 16.20
C THR A 115 -7.76 -12.13 16.49
N LEU A 116 -6.91 -11.55 15.63
CA LEU A 116 -5.46 -11.61 15.82
C LEU A 116 -5.02 -10.91 17.11
N GLU A 117 -5.63 -9.77 17.41
CA GLU A 117 -5.36 -8.99 18.62
C GLU A 117 -5.76 -9.77 19.88
N LYS A 118 -6.95 -10.38 19.90
CA LYS A 118 -7.39 -11.26 20.98
C LYS A 118 -6.44 -12.44 21.19
N ASN A 119 -6.05 -13.13 20.11
CA ASN A 119 -5.13 -14.25 20.17
C ASN A 119 -3.74 -13.83 20.70
N ARG A 120 -3.28 -12.61 20.34
CA ARG A 120 -2.01 -12.07 20.82
C ARG A 120 -2.07 -11.80 22.33
N VAL A 121 -3.13 -11.15 22.79
CA VAL A 121 -3.35 -10.86 24.22
C VAL A 121 -3.41 -12.17 25.01
N GLU A 122 -4.18 -13.15 24.56
CA GLU A 122 -4.28 -14.46 25.22
C GLU A 122 -2.94 -15.17 25.32
N LYS A 123 -2.12 -15.14 24.26
CA LYS A 123 -0.77 -15.73 24.29
C LYS A 123 0.15 -15.03 25.29
N LEU A 124 0.12 -13.70 25.32
CA LEU A 124 1.01 -12.90 26.17
C LEU A 124 0.61 -12.95 27.65
N GLU A 125 -0.68 -12.89 27.95
CA GLU A 125 -1.16 -12.81 29.33
C GLU A 125 -1.29 -14.19 29.98
N LYS A 126 -1.67 -15.22 29.22
CA LYS A 126 -1.95 -16.55 29.78
C LYS A 126 -0.92 -17.58 29.36
N PHE A 127 -0.72 -17.77 28.06
CA PHE A 127 0.05 -18.91 27.57
C PHE A 127 1.53 -18.86 27.98
N TYR A 128 2.25 -17.78 27.66
CA TYR A 128 3.68 -17.70 27.96
C TYR A 128 3.98 -17.65 29.47
N PRO A 129 3.26 -16.87 30.30
CA PRO A 129 3.49 -16.87 31.74
C PRO A 129 3.25 -18.25 32.37
N ASN A 130 2.19 -18.96 31.95
CA ASN A 130 1.91 -20.31 32.44
C ASN A 130 2.99 -21.31 32.02
N LEU A 131 3.49 -21.20 30.78
CA LEU A 131 4.58 -22.04 30.29
C LEU A 131 5.86 -21.82 31.10
N ILE A 132 6.26 -20.56 31.30
CA ILE A 132 7.45 -20.19 32.08
C ILE A 132 7.30 -20.66 33.53
N CYS A 133 6.14 -20.45 34.14
CA CYS A 133 5.85 -20.92 35.49
C CYS A 133 5.99 -22.45 35.59
N THR A 134 5.38 -23.19 34.66
CA THR A 134 5.41 -24.66 34.65
C THR A 134 6.85 -25.18 34.50
N GLN A 135 7.62 -24.61 33.57
CA GLN A 135 9.03 -24.97 33.39
C GLN A 135 9.87 -24.63 34.63
N SER A 136 9.65 -23.46 35.23
CA SER A 136 10.37 -23.04 36.43
C SER A 136 10.10 -23.97 37.61
N LEU A 137 8.84 -24.35 37.82
CA LEU A 137 8.46 -25.33 38.85
C LEU A 137 9.09 -26.70 38.59
N GLY A 138 9.13 -27.15 37.32
CA GLY A 138 9.83 -28.38 36.93
C GLY A 138 11.32 -28.34 37.26
N HIS A 139 12.01 -27.25 36.90
CA HIS A 139 13.41 -27.05 37.23
C HIS A 139 13.66 -27.00 38.75
N MET A 140 12.77 -26.36 39.50
CA MET A 140 12.84 -26.32 40.97
C MET A 140 12.71 -27.72 41.57
N ALA A 141 11.75 -28.53 41.10
CA ALA A 141 11.55 -29.89 41.58
C ALA A 141 12.80 -30.77 41.35
N ILE A 142 13.35 -30.74 40.12
CA ILE A 142 14.55 -31.49 39.77
C ILE A 142 15.76 -31.01 40.60
N THR A 143 15.91 -29.70 40.77
CA THR A 143 17.01 -29.13 41.55
C THR A 143 16.89 -29.50 43.03
N SER A 144 15.69 -29.45 43.60
CA SER A 144 15.42 -29.84 44.98
C SER A 144 15.74 -31.33 45.21
N GLU A 145 15.29 -32.21 44.32
CA GLU A 145 15.59 -33.63 44.40
C GLU A 145 17.10 -33.91 44.30
N ARG A 146 17.79 -33.24 43.37
CA ARG A 146 19.24 -33.33 43.24
C ARG A 146 19.95 -32.88 44.51
N LEU A 147 19.60 -31.71 45.05
CA LEU A 147 20.20 -31.18 46.28
C LEU A 147 19.93 -32.10 47.47
N HIS A 148 18.74 -32.69 47.55
CA HIS A 148 18.42 -33.66 48.59
C HIS A 148 19.33 -34.90 48.49
N LYS A 149 19.45 -35.50 47.29
CA LYS A 149 20.35 -36.63 47.04
C LYS A 149 21.81 -36.29 47.36
N GLN A 150 22.29 -35.13 46.91
CA GLN A 150 23.64 -34.64 47.25
C GLN A 150 23.83 -34.49 48.77
N SER A 151 22.84 -33.93 49.48
CA SER A 151 22.91 -33.77 50.94
C SER A 151 23.02 -35.13 51.66
N VAL A 152 22.27 -36.14 51.22
CA VAL A 152 22.35 -37.50 51.78
C VAL A 152 23.75 -38.08 51.59
N VAL A 153 24.32 -37.97 50.39
CA VAL A 153 25.68 -38.49 50.10
C VAL A 153 26.75 -37.73 50.88
N ILE A 154 26.66 -36.39 50.97
CA ILE A 154 27.59 -35.59 51.77
C ILE A 154 27.54 -36.00 53.24
N LYS A 155 26.34 -36.24 53.81
CA LYS A 155 26.21 -36.75 55.18
C LYS A 155 26.89 -38.11 55.35
N GLN A 156 26.89 -38.98 54.34
CA GLN A 156 27.62 -40.26 54.37
C GLN A 156 29.14 -40.04 54.30
N ILE A 157 29.61 -39.15 53.43
CA ILE A 157 31.03 -38.78 53.32
C ILE A 157 31.55 -38.23 54.66
N CYS A 158 30.82 -37.31 55.31
CA CYS A 158 31.20 -36.78 56.62
C CYS A 158 31.29 -37.87 57.71
N LYS A 159 30.55 -38.98 57.59
CA LYS A 159 30.68 -40.13 58.48
C LYS A 159 31.91 -40.99 58.17
N LEU A 160 32.29 -41.11 56.90
CA LEU A 160 33.49 -41.85 56.46
C LEU A 160 34.78 -41.12 56.82
N PHE A 161 34.77 -39.78 56.76
CA PHE A 161 35.91 -38.93 57.09
C PHE A 161 35.60 -38.06 58.32
N PRO A 162 35.50 -38.65 59.53
CA PRO A 162 35.18 -37.89 60.72
C PRO A 162 36.30 -36.91 61.02
N GLN A 163 35.94 -35.63 61.10
CA GLN A 163 36.84 -34.57 61.54
C GLN A 163 36.52 -34.18 62.98
N ARG A 164 37.55 -34.07 63.82
CA ARG A 164 37.39 -33.76 65.25
C ARG A 164 38.49 -32.83 65.71
N ARG A 165 38.15 -31.95 66.63
CA ARG A 165 39.12 -31.11 67.33
C ARG A 165 39.44 -31.74 68.68
N VAL A 166 40.70 -32.06 68.94
CA VAL A 166 41.14 -32.73 70.16
C VAL A 166 42.17 -31.88 70.88
N HIS A 167 42.01 -31.76 72.20
CA HIS A 167 43.03 -31.23 73.09
C HIS A 167 43.85 -32.40 73.60
N LEU A 168 45.13 -32.47 73.22
CA LEU A 168 46.06 -33.42 73.82
C LEU A 168 46.68 -32.73 75.03
N ASP A 169 46.47 -33.32 76.19
CA ASP A 169 47.05 -32.93 77.47
C ASP A 169 48.17 -33.95 77.78
N GLU A 170 49.23 -33.94 76.96
CA GLU A 170 50.45 -34.69 77.27
C GLU A 170 51.52 -33.72 77.76
N GLU A 171 51.86 -33.83 79.04
CA GLU A 171 53.07 -33.28 79.65
C GLU A 171 54.32 -33.94 79.02
N ARG A 172 54.71 -33.50 77.83
CA ARG A 172 56.06 -33.74 77.29
C ARG A 172 56.85 -32.45 77.29
N ARG A 173 58.14 -32.58 77.63
CA ARG A 173 59.13 -31.53 77.93
C ARG A 173 59.46 -30.55 76.79
N ASP A 174 58.66 -30.50 75.73
CA ASP A 174 58.81 -29.58 74.61
C ASP A 174 57.52 -28.78 74.39
N GLY A 175 57.23 -27.86 75.32
CA GLY A 175 56.46 -26.60 75.18
C GLY A 175 55.21 -26.50 74.30
N SER A 176 54.62 -27.59 73.81
CA SER A 176 53.63 -27.58 72.73
C SER A 176 52.33 -28.27 73.11
N SER A 177 51.80 -27.95 74.30
CA SER A 177 50.38 -28.14 74.58
C SER A 177 49.58 -27.37 73.54
N GLY A 178 48.84 -28.05 72.68
CA GLY A 178 48.01 -27.34 71.73
C GLY A 178 46.99 -28.21 71.04
N GLN A 179 45.90 -27.55 70.68
CA GLN A 179 44.75 -28.11 70.01
C GLN A 179 45.14 -28.60 68.61
N TYR A 180 44.73 -29.82 68.27
CA TYR A 180 44.91 -30.39 66.94
C TYR A 180 43.54 -30.69 66.32
N ASP A 181 43.43 -30.43 65.02
CA ASP A 181 42.34 -30.95 64.21
C ASP A 181 42.76 -32.32 63.65
N LEU A 182 41.85 -33.29 63.75
CA LEU A 182 42.04 -34.67 63.32
C LEU A 182 41.13 -34.97 62.13
N ILE A 183 41.58 -35.82 61.22
CA ILE A 183 40.75 -36.48 60.20
C ILE A 183 40.98 -37.97 60.28
N CYS A 184 39.92 -38.77 60.43
CA CYS A 184 40.05 -40.22 60.61
C CYS A 184 41.03 -40.61 61.74
N ASN A 185 41.09 -39.80 62.81
CA ASN A 185 42.04 -39.88 63.93
C ASN A 185 43.53 -39.59 63.61
N ALA A 186 43.89 -39.16 62.39
CA ALA A 186 45.22 -38.67 62.05
C ALA A 186 45.32 -37.15 62.29
N ARG A 187 46.43 -36.67 62.86
CA ARG A 187 46.65 -35.23 63.13
C ARG A 187 46.92 -34.47 61.83
N LEU A 188 46.17 -33.37 61.64
CA LEU A 188 46.47 -32.40 60.60
C LEU A 188 47.62 -31.48 61.05
N PRO A 189 48.48 -31.04 60.12
CA PRO A 189 49.53 -30.08 60.43
C PRO A 189 48.94 -28.75 60.92
N ARG A 190 49.64 -28.10 61.84
CA ARG A 190 49.25 -26.78 62.36
C ARG A 190 49.57 -25.70 61.32
N GLY A 191 48.53 -25.12 60.74
CA GLY A 191 48.67 -24.05 59.75
C GLY A 191 49.45 -24.54 58.52
N LEU A 192 50.57 -23.89 58.24
CA LEU A 192 51.45 -24.23 57.11
C LEU A 192 52.74 -24.95 57.52
N ASP A 193 52.85 -25.38 58.79
CA ASP A 193 54.03 -26.08 59.30
C ASP A 193 53.88 -27.62 59.21
N PRO A 194 54.52 -28.28 58.24
CA PRO A 194 54.44 -29.73 58.07
C PRO A 194 55.20 -30.50 59.16
N HIS A 195 56.14 -29.86 59.88
CA HIS A 195 56.93 -30.52 60.92
C HIS A 195 56.21 -30.59 62.28
N SER A 196 55.03 -29.98 62.37
CA SER A 196 54.17 -30.01 63.56
C SER A 196 53.57 -31.39 63.89
N VAL A 197 53.68 -32.36 62.97
CA VAL A 197 53.23 -33.74 63.10
C VAL A 197 54.27 -34.71 62.49
N PRO A 198 54.36 -35.98 62.95
CA PRO A 198 55.25 -36.97 62.36
C PRO A 198 54.97 -37.22 60.88
N SER A 199 56.00 -37.55 60.09
CA SER A 199 55.88 -37.69 58.64
C SER A 199 54.86 -38.76 58.19
N GLU A 200 54.70 -39.84 58.94
CA GLU A 200 53.72 -40.89 58.64
C GLU A 200 52.28 -40.40 58.85
N GLU A 201 52.05 -39.67 59.95
CA GLU A 201 50.74 -39.07 60.25
C GLU A 201 50.40 -37.94 59.28
N LEU A 202 51.40 -37.15 58.86
CA LEU A 202 51.26 -36.11 57.85
C LEU A 202 50.80 -36.69 56.50
N ALA A 203 51.46 -37.76 56.03
CA ALA A 203 51.10 -38.42 54.78
C ALA A 203 49.67 -38.98 54.84
N ALA A 204 49.30 -39.62 55.95
CA ALA A 204 47.96 -40.15 56.15
C ALA A 204 46.88 -39.05 56.19
N SER A 205 47.10 -37.98 56.96
CA SER A 205 46.11 -36.90 57.13
C SER A 205 45.89 -36.11 55.84
N LEU A 206 46.96 -35.82 55.08
CA LEU A 206 46.86 -35.20 53.76
C LEU A 206 46.20 -36.13 52.73
N GLY A 207 46.52 -37.43 52.75
CA GLY A 207 45.86 -38.41 51.89
C GLY A 207 44.34 -38.47 52.10
N TYR A 208 43.88 -38.47 53.36
CA TYR A 208 42.45 -38.39 53.67
C TYR A 208 41.80 -37.10 53.20
N MET A 209 42.49 -35.95 53.32
CA MET A 209 41.98 -34.66 52.86
C MET A 209 41.83 -34.61 51.33
N VAL A 210 42.82 -35.13 50.60
CA VAL A 210 42.75 -35.22 49.12
C VAL A 210 41.60 -36.12 48.70
N GLN A 211 41.45 -37.30 49.32
CA GLN A 211 40.35 -38.21 49.02
C GLN A 211 38.98 -37.61 49.36
N LEU A 212 38.87 -36.92 50.49
CA LEU A 212 37.66 -36.20 50.88
C LEU A 212 37.29 -35.13 49.85
N LEU A 213 38.26 -34.30 49.42
CA LEU A 213 38.04 -33.28 48.40
C LEU A 213 37.61 -33.90 47.07
N ASN A 214 38.26 -34.97 46.63
CA ASN A 214 37.93 -35.67 45.39
C ASN A 214 36.46 -36.15 45.41
N LEU A 215 36.02 -36.75 46.52
CA LEU A 215 34.65 -37.22 46.67
C LEU A 215 33.64 -36.07 46.74
N VAL A 216 33.94 -34.98 47.46
CA VAL A 216 33.03 -33.84 47.64
C VAL A 216 32.85 -33.06 46.34
N VAL A 217 33.93 -32.80 45.61
CA VAL A 217 33.91 -32.04 44.34
C VAL A 217 33.03 -32.73 43.31
N HIS A 218 33.18 -34.04 43.13
CA HIS A 218 32.36 -34.81 42.20
C HIS A 218 30.88 -34.84 42.60
N ASN A 219 30.58 -34.98 43.90
CA ASN A 219 29.20 -35.02 44.37
C ASN A 219 28.50 -33.66 44.29
N LEU A 220 29.21 -32.56 44.57
CA LEU A 220 28.65 -31.21 44.46
C LEU A 220 28.63 -30.70 43.01
N ALA A 221 29.29 -31.39 42.07
CA ALA A 221 29.59 -30.90 40.73
C ALA A 221 30.21 -29.49 40.78
N ALA A 222 31.04 -29.25 41.79
CA ALA A 222 31.76 -28.00 41.95
C ALA A 222 32.95 -28.00 40.98
N PRO A 223 33.33 -26.84 40.40
CA PRO A 223 34.55 -26.76 39.63
C PRO A 223 35.75 -27.00 40.56
N ALA A 224 36.55 -28.02 40.26
CA ALA A 224 37.82 -28.24 40.94
C ALA A 224 38.87 -27.31 40.33
N LEU A 225 39.55 -26.50 41.16
CA LEU A 225 40.71 -25.70 40.72
C LEU A 225 41.94 -26.56 40.41
N HIS A 226 41.88 -27.85 40.72
CA HIS A 226 42.94 -28.81 40.53
C HIS A 226 42.35 -30.00 39.75
N ASN A 227 42.82 -30.22 38.52
CA ASN A 227 42.90 -31.58 38.00
C ASN A 227 44.03 -32.23 38.80
N SER A 228 43.74 -32.75 39.99
CA SER A 228 44.69 -33.57 40.75
C SER A 228 44.89 -34.88 39.97
N GLY A 229 45.70 -34.80 38.92
CA GLY A 229 46.43 -35.95 38.40
C GLY A 229 47.39 -36.41 39.48
N PHE A 230 46.88 -37.24 40.39
CA PHE A 230 47.65 -38.27 41.06
C PHE A 230 47.01 -39.60 40.65
N ALA A 231 47.16 -39.92 39.37
CA ALA A 231 47.11 -41.29 38.86
C ALA A 231 48.56 -41.72 38.63
#